data_AF-A0A3A1P0D9-F1
#
_entry.id   AF-A0A3A1P0D9-F1
#
_cell.length_a   1.000
_cell.length_b   1.000
_cell.length_c   1.000
_cell.angle_alpha   90.00
_cell.angle_beta   90.00
_cell.angle_gamma   90.00
#
_symmetry.space_group_name_H-M   'P 1'
#
loop_
_entity.id
_entity.type
_entity.pdbx_description
1 polymer ?
#
loop_
_entity_poly.entity_id
_entity_poly.type
_entity_poly.pdbx_seq_one_letter_code
_entity_poly.pdbx_strand_id
1 'polypeptide(L)'
;MLGVSESTWDRMKAGTWEGSLGQDQLTRASALIGLFKGLHLLFANDMADRWPKLENRAPVFDRRSPIQAMIEGGIPRMLETRQYIDALRGGL
;
A
#
# COMPACT_ATOMS: atom_id res chain seq x y z
N MET A 1 3.43 7.47 -4.05
CA MET A 1 2.32 6.55 -3.66
C MET A 1 1.05 7.26 -3.25
N LEU A 2 1.08 8.24 -2.35
CA LEU A 2 -0.14 8.96 -1.90
C LEU A 2 -0.72 9.94 -2.94
N GLY A 3 0.05 10.32 -3.97
CA GLY A 3 -0.39 11.27 -5.00
C GLY A 3 -0.30 12.73 -4.55
N VAL A 4 0.74 13.06 -3.79
CA VAL A 4 1.06 14.43 -3.36
C VAL A 4 2.50 14.77 -3.76
N SER A 5 2.79 16.06 -3.92
CA SER A 5 4.18 16.53 -4.11
C SER A 5 5.03 16.24 -2.87
N GLU A 6 6.34 16.18 -3.06
CA GLU A 6 7.30 16.02 -1.96
C GLU A 6 7.19 17.17 -0.94
N SER A 7 7.07 18.41 -1.41
CA SER A 7 6.84 19.58 -0.54
C SER A 7 5.53 19.52 0.27
N THR A 8 4.50 18.88 -0.27
CA THR A 8 3.24 18.65 0.47
C THR A 8 3.41 17.56 1.49
N TRP A 9 4.10 16.47 1.11
CA TRP A 9 4.45 15.39 2.01
C TRP A 9 5.30 15.85 3.21
N ASP A 10 6.27 16.74 2.99
CA ASP A 10 7.09 17.28 4.07
C ASP A 10 6.28 18.12 5.06
N ARG A 11 5.36 18.96 4.56
CA ARG A 11 4.43 19.72 5.42
C ARG A 11 3.47 18.81 6.20
N MET A 12 2.98 17.73 5.57
CA MET A 12 2.17 16.72 6.26
C MET A 12 2.94 16.07 7.41
N LYS A 13 4.19 15.62 7.17
CA LYS A 13 5.04 15.05 8.22
C LYS A 13 5.36 16.04 9.34
N ALA A 14 5.55 17.32 9.00
CA ALA A 14 5.84 18.38 9.96
C ALA A 14 4.60 18.85 10.75
N GLY A 15 3.39 18.38 10.41
CA GLY A 15 2.15 18.83 11.03
C GLY A 15 1.75 20.27 10.68
N THR A 16 2.35 20.87 9.65
CA THR A 16 2.11 22.26 9.21
C THR A 16 1.23 22.33 7.96
N TRP A 17 0.71 21.19 7.49
CA TRP A 17 -0.20 21.15 6.36
C TRP A 17 -1.65 21.32 6.82
N GLU A 18 -2.31 22.37 6.33
CA GLU A 18 -3.69 22.73 6.68
C GLU A 18 -4.73 22.23 5.65
N GLY A 19 -4.29 21.49 4.62
CA GLY A 19 -5.19 20.97 3.59
C GLY A 19 -5.98 19.73 4.04
N SER A 20 -6.90 19.29 3.18
CA SER A 20 -7.61 18.02 3.33
C SER A 20 -7.22 17.04 2.22
N LEU A 21 -7.22 15.75 2.53
CA LEU A 21 -7.00 14.72 1.52
C LEU A 21 -8.21 14.66 0.58
N GLY A 22 -7.97 14.72 -0.72
CA GLY A 22 -9.00 14.46 -1.73
C GLY A 22 -9.42 12.99 -1.75
N GLN A 23 -10.48 12.68 -2.50
CA GLN A 23 -11.02 11.32 -2.59
C GLN A 23 -9.94 10.30 -2.98
N ASP A 24 -9.18 10.56 -4.04
CA ASP A 24 -8.12 9.66 -4.51
C ASP A 24 -7.06 9.42 -3.44
N GLN A 25 -6.69 10.46 -2.71
CA GLN A 25 -5.68 10.38 -1.64
C GLN A 25 -6.21 9.59 -0.46
N LEU A 26 -7.48 9.77 -0.08
CA LEU A 26 -8.15 8.96 0.94
C LEU A 26 -8.25 7.50 0.51
N THR A 27 -8.54 7.22 -0.76
CA THR A 27 -8.58 5.85 -1.32
C THR A 27 -7.20 5.20 -1.24
N ARG A 28 -6.15 5.91 -1.65
CA ARG A 28 -4.76 5.44 -1.56
C ARG A 28 -4.35 5.18 -0.12
N ALA A 29 -4.66 6.09 0.80
CA ALA A 29 -4.39 5.93 2.22
C ALA A 29 -5.12 4.73 2.81
N SER A 30 -6.42 4.58 2.53
CA SER A 30 -7.23 3.44 2.97
C SER A 30 -6.68 2.11 2.46
N ALA A 31 -6.28 2.04 1.19
CA ALA A 31 -5.67 0.84 0.62
C ALA A 31 -4.35 0.48 1.33
N LEU A 32 -3.45 1.45 1.53
CA LEU A 32 -2.16 1.24 2.20
C LEU A 32 -2.32 0.84 3.67
N ILE A 33 -3.22 1.51 4.40
CA ILE A 33 -3.50 1.20 5.81
C ILE A 33 -4.10 -0.20 5.93
N GLY A 34 -5.04 -0.57 5.04
CA GLY A 34 -5.63 -1.90 5.00
C GLY A 34 -4.59 -2.97 4.72
N LEU A 35 -3.73 -2.75 3.72
CA LEU A 35 -2.62 -3.65 3.39
C LEU A 35 -1.65 -3.83 4.57
N PHE A 36 -1.22 -2.74 5.21
CA PHE A 36 -0.32 -2.77 6.36
C PHE A 36 -0.91 -3.61 7.50
N LYS A 37 -2.17 -3.36 7.85
CA LYS A 37 -2.88 -4.14 8.87
C LYS A 37 -3.01 -5.61 8.50
N GLY A 38 -3.39 -5.90 7.25
CA GLY A 38 -3.53 -7.27 6.75
C GLY A 38 -2.24 -8.06 6.84
N LEU A 39 -1.11 -7.44 6.45
CA LEU A 39 0.21 -8.04 6.55
C LEU A 39 0.65 -8.33 7.99
N HIS A 40 0.39 -7.41 8.92
CA HIS A 40 0.71 -7.57 10.34
C HIS A 40 -0.18 -8.57 11.07
N LEU A 41 -1.35 -8.90 10.50
CA LEU A 41 -2.18 -10.00 10.98
C LEU A 41 -1.75 -11.34 10.38
N LEU A 42 -1.27 -11.34 9.13
CA LEU A 42 -0.82 -12.53 8.42
C LEU A 42 0.55 -13.02 8.92
N PHE A 43 1.48 -12.10 9.14
CA PHE A 43 2.84 -12.39 9.59
C PHE A 43 3.07 -11.89 11.01
N ALA A 44 3.52 -12.78 11.90
CA ALA A 44 3.84 -12.45 13.29
C ALA A 44 5.28 -11.92 13.50
N ASN A 45 6.00 -11.58 12.41
CA ASN A 45 7.40 -11.18 12.45
C ASN A 45 7.69 -10.06 11.43
N ASP A 46 8.98 -9.74 11.27
CA ASP A 46 9.51 -8.71 10.35
C ASP A 46 9.10 -8.91 8.88
N MET A 47 8.58 -10.08 8.52
CA MET A 47 8.06 -10.34 7.18
C MET A 47 6.92 -9.39 6.81
N ALA A 48 6.11 -8.93 7.78
CA ALA A 48 5.02 -7.98 7.50
C ALA A 48 5.52 -6.70 6.82
N ASP A 49 6.69 -6.20 7.23
CA ASP A 49 7.30 -4.98 6.69
C ASP A 49 8.21 -5.23 5.48
N ARG A 50 8.78 -6.43 5.39
CA ARG A 50 9.68 -6.81 4.30
C ARG A 50 8.92 -7.24 3.05
N TRP A 51 7.83 -7.96 3.21
CA TRP A 51 7.06 -8.57 2.12
C TRP A 51 6.70 -7.58 0.99
N PRO A 52 6.26 -6.33 1.25
CA PRO A 52 5.95 -5.37 0.19
C PRO A 52 7.11 -5.03 -0.74
N LYS A 53 8.36 -5.27 -0.29
CA LYS A 53 9.61 -4.98 -1.01
C LYS A 53 10.18 -6.19 -1.73
N LEU A 54 9.72 -7.40 -1.43
CA LEU A 54 10.22 -8.62 -2.04
C LEU A 54 9.58 -8.84 -3.40
N GLU A 55 10.35 -9.37 -4.37
CA GLU A 55 9.79 -9.83 -5.64
C GLU A 55 8.69 -10.85 -5.36
N ASN A 56 7.51 -10.62 -5.96
CA ASN A 56 6.39 -11.53 -5.80
C ASN A 56 5.99 -12.11 -7.15
N ARG A 57 5.85 -13.44 -7.20
CA ARG A 57 5.53 -14.21 -8.41
C ARG A 57 4.04 -14.35 -8.68
N ALA A 58 3.18 -13.88 -7.77
CA ALA A 58 1.74 -13.89 -8.03
C ALA A 58 1.44 -13.02 -9.26
N PRO A 59 0.53 -13.44 -10.16
CA PRO A 59 0.28 -12.76 -11.44
C PRO A 59 -0.04 -11.27 -11.32
N VAL A 60 -0.69 -10.87 -10.23
CA VAL A 60 -1.04 -9.46 -9.94
C VAL A 60 0.18 -8.54 -9.83
N PHE A 61 1.37 -9.08 -9.53
CA PHE A 61 2.59 -8.30 -9.36
C PHE A 61 3.52 -8.33 -10.57
N ASP A 62 3.25 -9.14 -11.60
CA ASP A 62 4.08 -9.25 -12.81
C ASP A 62 5.58 -9.41 -12.51
N ARG A 63 5.92 -10.29 -11.54
CA ARG A 63 7.29 -10.51 -11.06
C ARG A 63 8.00 -9.25 -10.53
N ARG A 64 7.25 -8.26 -10.07
CA ARG A 64 7.78 -7.09 -9.36
C ARG A 64 7.52 -7.22 -7.88
N SER A 65 8.11 -6.34 -7.09
CA SER A 65 7.64 -6.17 -5.72
C SER A 65 6.23 -5.56 -5.69
N PRO A 66 5.40 -5.88 -4.67
CA PRO A 66 4.09 -5.25 -4.48
C PRO A 66 4.14 -3.71 -4.51
N ILE A 67 5.19 -3.10 -3.96
CA ILE A 67 5.39 -1.64 -4.03
C ILE A 67 5.55 -1.16 -5.47
N GLN A 68 6.41 -1.81 -6.26
CA GLN A 68 6.62 -1.42 -7.66
C GLN A 68 5.35 -1.58 -8.48
N ALA A 69 4.64 -2.70 -8.31
CA ALA A 69 3.36 -2.94 -8.99
C ALA A 69 2.34 -1.85 -8.65
N MET A 70 2.19 -1.50 -7.37
CA MET A 70 1.27 -0.44 -6.93
C MET A 70 1.64 0.96 -7.45
N ILE A 71 2.94 1.26 -7.60
CA ILE A 71 3.39 2.55 -8.17
C ILE A 71 2.98 2.64 -9.64
N GLU A 72 3.19 1.58 -10.41
CA GLU A 72 2.89 1.54 -11.85
C GLU A 72 1.38 1.43 -12.13
N GLY A 73 0.66 0.61 -11.37
CA GLY A 73 -0.76 0.33 -11.58
C GLY A 73 -1.72 1.25 -10.81
N GLY A 74 -1.21 2.18 -10.00
CA GLY A 74 -2.03 3.17 -9.30
C GLY A 74 -3.06 2.57 -8.33
N ILE A 75 -4.19 3.28 -8.13
CA ILE A 75 -5.25 2.87 -7.20
C ILE A 75 -5.78 1.46 -7.48
N PRO A 76 -6.10 1.06 -8.74
CA PRO A 76 -6.57 -0.30 -9.01
C PRO A 76 -5.63 -1.37 -8.46
N ARG A 77 -4.33 -1.25 -8.72
CA ARG A 77 -3.34 -2.22 -8.24
C ARG A 77 -3.16 -2.18 -6.72
N MET A 78 -3.31 -1.02 -6.09
CA MET A 78 -3.30 -0.91 -4.63
C MET A 78 -4.47 -1.67 -4.00
N LEU A 79 -5.66 -1.58 -4.59
CA LEU A 79 -6.85 -2.30 -4.12
C LEU A 79 -6.71 -3.81 -4.33
N GLU A 80 -6.20 -4.25 -5.49
CA GLU A 80 -5.91 -5.66 -5.77
C GLU A 80 -4.86 -6.23 -4.82
N THR A 81 -3.80 -5.48 -4.51
CA THR A 81 -2.75 -5.90 -3.56
C THR A 81 -3.33 -6.10 -2.16
N ARG A 82 -4.21 -5.18 -1.72
CA ARG A 82 -4.93 -5.34 -0.45
C ARG A 82 -5.82 -6.58 -0.46
N GLN A 83 -6.61 -6.77 -1.52
CA GLN A 83 -7.50 -7.94 -1.66
C GLN A 83 -6.71 -9.25 -1.65
N TYR A 84 -5.54 -9.29 -2.30
CA TYR A 84 -4.65 -10.43 -2.28
C TYR A 84 -4.22 -10.80 -0.85
N ILE A 85 -3.83 -9.83 -0.02
CA ILE A 85 -3.47 -10.08 1.38
C ILE A 85 -4.70 -10.46 2.23
N ASP A 86 -5.84 -9.81 2.02
CA ASP A 86 -7.09 -10.16 2.70
C ASP A 86 -7.51 -11.61 2.39
N ALA A 87 -7.30 -12.07 1.15
CA ALA A 87 -7.54 -13.44 0.71
C ALA A 87 -6.59 -14.45 1.38
N LEU A 88 -5.27 -14.18 1.39
CA LEU A 88 -4.29 -15.03 2.09
C LEU A 88 -4.61 -15.18 3.57
N ARG A 89 -5.03 -14.08 4.23
CA ARG A 89 -5.46 -14.10 5.63
C ARG A 89 -6.73 -14.92 5.83
N GLY A 90 -7.60 -15.00 4.82
CA GLY A 90 -8.81 -15.81 4.79
C GLY A 90 -8.59 -17.29 4.46
N GLY A 91 -7.35 -17.71 4.16
CA GLY A 91 -7.00 -19.11 3.86
C GLY A 91 -7.05 -19.49 2.37
N LEU A 92 -6.91 -18.52 1.46
CA LEU A 92 -6.76 -18.72 0.02
C LEU A 92 -5.29 -18.82 -0.41
#